data_AF-A0A4Y2VK99-F1
#
_entry.id   AF-A0A4Y2VK99-F1
#
_cell.length_a   1.000
_cell.length_b   1.000
_cell.length_c   1.000
_cell.angle_alpha   90.00
_cell.angle_beta   90.00
_cell.angle_gamma   90.00
#
_symmetry.space_group_name_H-M   'P 1'
#
loop_
_entity.id
_entity.type
_entity.pdbx_description
1 polymer ?
#
loop_
_entity_poly.entity_id
_entity_poly.type
_entity_poly.pdbx_seq_one_letter_code
_entity_poly.pdbx_strand_id
1 'polypeptide(L)'
;MIAARRITLKREGKIVPTRNVILTFNTPVLPRKITAVYISCDIRPCIPNTIRCFTCQQFGHTKPACRGSSAFCARCSEPGDERTVCTKPEKCVNCRDNHPSYSKSCPKRKLEKEIQTVKSTKKISIQEALKIVLDGTLKPNYSYTAALKITKTPDTHIEPSQTEHSVPRETKIPKLSTSTIENVESITVKLSDWLALLKAHKGSLENEQTNDKKQDSSTSYRQQTKK
;
A
#
# COMPACT_ATOMS: atom_id res chain seq x y z
N MET A 1 -18.19 3.07 -14.52
CA MET A 1 -17.48 2.28 -13.47
C MET A 1 -17.41 0.85 -13.96
N ILE A 2 -16.26 0.15 -13.85
CA ILE A 2 -16.13 -1.24 -14.33
C ILE A 2 -16.53 -2.24 -13.23
N ALA A 3 -16.07 -2.01 -12.01
CA ALA A 3 -16.31 -2.92 -10.89
C ALA A 3 -16.38 -2.17 -9.56
N ALA A 4 -17.09 -2.75 -8.60
CA ALA A 4 -17.08 -2.35 -7.21
C ALA A 4 -16.81 -3.58 -6.34
N ARG A 5 -15.90 -3.49 -5.37
CA ARG A 5 -15.63 -4.57 -4.40
C ARG A 5 -15.58 -4.02 -2.99
N ARG A 6 -16.30 -4.66 -2.06
CA ARG A 6 -16.20 -4.34 -0.63
C ARG A 6 -14.89 -4.89 -0.07
N ILE A 7 -14.19 -4.13 0.76
CA ILE A 7 -13.02 -4.64 1.48
C ILE A 7 -13.52 -5.53 2.62
N THR A 8 -12.99 -6.75 2.72
CA THR A 8 -13.24 -7.70 3.81
C THR A 8 -12.00 -7.86 4.69
N LEU A 9 -12.20 -8.28 5.93
CA LEU A 9 -11.14 -8.60 6.90
C LEU A 9 -11.35 -10.01 7.43
N LYS A 10 -10.29 -10.78 7.64
CA LYS A 10 -10.36 -12.04 8.38
C LYS A 10 -10.14 -11.77 9.87
N ARG A 11 -11.12 -12.09 10.72
CA ARG A 11 -11.04 -12.04 12.18
C ARG A 11 -11.50 -13.38 12.73
N GLU A 12 -10.70 -14.02 13.58
CA GLU A 12 -11.07 -15.29 14.25
C GLU A 12 -11.58 -16.36 13.26
N GLY A 13 -10.90 -16.50 12.11
CA GLY A 13 -11.31 -17.41 11.03
C GLY A 13 -12.45 -16.89 10.14
N LYS A 14 -13.35 -16.05 10.65
CA LYS A 14 -14.51 -15.50 9.94
C LYS A 14 -14.13 -14.32 9.02
N ILE A 15 -14.86 -14.19 7.91
CA ILE A 15 -14.71 -13.08 6.95
C ILE A 15 -15.73 -12.00 7.30
N VAL A 16 -15.26 -10.85 7.76
CA VAL A 16 -16.08 -9.70 8.17
C VAL A 16 -16.03 -8.61 7.09
N PRO A 17 -17.17 -8.18 6.54
CA PRO A 17 -17.21 -7.06 5.59
C PRO A 17 -16.92 -5.72 6.30
N THR A 18 -16.17 -4.83 5.64
CA THR A 18 -15.94 -3.46 6.15
C THR A 18 -16.89 -2.45 5.51
N ARG A 19 -16.90 -1.23 6.06
CA ARG A 19 -17.58 -0.06 5.47
C ARG A 19 -16.89 0.46 4.20
N ASN A 20 -15.67 0.03 3.90
CA ASN A 20 -14.90 0.53 2.76
C ASN A 20 -15.19 -0.26 1.47
N VAL A 21 -15.39 0.46 0.38
CA VAL A 21 -15.58 -0.09 -0.98
C VAL A 21 -14.47 0.45 -1.88
N ILE A 22 -13.90 -0.42 -2.70
CA ILE A 22 -12.96 -0.07 -3.78
C ILE A 22 -13.74 -0.07 -5.09
N LEU A 23 -13.64 1.05 -5.81
CA LEU A 23 -14.29 1.26 -7.10
C LEU A 23 -13.23 1.30 -8.19
N THR A 24 -13.45 0.53 -9.26
CA THR A 24 -12.55 0.43 -10.42
C THR A 24 -13.14 1.23 -11.57
N PHE A 25 -12.35 2.16 -12.11
CA PHE A 25 -12.71 3.02 -13.23
C PHE A 25 -11.82 2.70 -14.43
N ASN A 26 -12.37 2.81 -15.66
CA ASN A 26 -11.59 2.65 -16.90
C ASN A 26 -10.87 3.95 -17.31
N THR A 27 -10.92 4.98 -16.48
CA THR A 27 -10.50 6.34 -16.85
C THR A 27 -9.06 6.62 -16.41
N PRO A 28 -8.25 7.27 -17.27
CA PRO A 28 -6.88 7.66 -16.92
C PRO A 28 -6.88 8.68 -15.78
N VAL A 29 -7.90 9.54 -15.69
CA VAL A 29 -8.14 10.45 -14.56
C VAL A 29 -9.10 9.82 -13.56
N LEU A 30 -8.80 9.96 -12.26
CA LEU A 30 -9.70 9.54 -11.18
C LEU A 30 -10.72 10.65 -10.91
N PRO A 31 -12.05 10.41 -10.98
CA PRO A 31 -13.04 11.42 -10.63
C PRO A 31 -12.92 11.81 -9.16
N ARG A 32 -13.09 13.10 -8.84
CA ARG A 32 -13.01 13.61 -7.45
C ARG A 32 -14.20 13.16 -6.60
N LYS A 33 -15.39 13.14 -7.21
CA LYS A 33 -16.66 12.75 -6.58
C LYS A 33 -17.43 11.80 -7.48
N ILE A 34 -18.29 10.99 -6.88
CA ILE A 34 -19.37 10.26 -7.55
C ILE A 34 -20.67 10.46 -6.78
N THR A 35 -21.80 10.33 -7.47
CA THR A 35 -23.11 10.23 -6.83
C THR A 35 -23.52 8.77 -6.78
N ALA A 36 -23.84 8.28 -5.59
CA ALA A 36 -24.40 6.96 -5.35
C ALA A 36 -25.67 7.11 -4.51
N VAL A 37 -26.83 6.74 -5.07
CA VAL A 37 -28.13 6.81 -4.36
C VAL A 37 -28.38 8.23 -3.80
N TYR A 38 -28.28 9.24 -4.67
CA TYR A 38 -28.41 10.67 -4.34
C TYR A 38 -27.38 11.25 -3.34
N ILE A 39 -26.45 10.44 -2.82
CA ILE A 39 -25.36 10.88 -1.93
C ILE A 39 -24.10 11.14 -2.77
N SER A 40 -23.49 12.31 -2.61
CA SER A 40 -22.19 12.62 -3.23
C SER A 40 -21.04 12.16 -2.33
N CYS A 41 -20.17 11.30 -2.85
CA CYS A 41 -19.04 10.71 -2.13
C CYS A 41 -17.71 11.14 -2.75
N ASP A 42 -16.80 11.69 -1.93
CA ASP A 42 -15.43 11.97 -2.33
C ASP A 42 -14.63 10.68 -2.53
N ILE A 43 -13.91 10.60 -3.66
CA ILE A 43 -13.04 9.48 -4.02
C ILE A 43 -11.60 9.84 -3.68
N ARG A 44 -10.87 8.86 -3.13
CA ARG A 44 -9.43 8.94 -2.89
C ARG A 44 -8.71 7.81 -3.62
N PRO A 45 -7.49 8.03 -4.15
CA PRO A 45 -6.68 6.97 -4.74
C PRO A 45 -6.49 5.79 -3.78
N CYS A 46 -6.59 4.57 -4.29
CA CYS A 46 -6.28 3.37 -3.52
C CYS A 46 -4.76 3.22 -3.40
N ILE A 47 -4.20 3.66 -2.27
CA ILE A 47 -2.80 3.45 -1.91
C ILE A 47 -2.73 2.11 -1.16
N PRO A 48 -2.14 1.05 -1.74
CA PRO A 48 -1.97 -0.22 -1.03
C PRO A 48 -0.93 -0.08 0.09
N ASN A 49 -1.07 -0.90 1.13
CA ASN A 49 -0.09 -0.92 2.21
C ASN A 49 1.27 -1.43 1.74
N THR A 50 2.35 -0.86 2.29
CA THR A 50 3.73 -1.34 2.13
C THR A 50 3.81 -2.81 2.52
N ILE A 51 4.10 -3.69 1.56
CA ILE A 51 4.25 -5.13 1.84
C ILE A 51 5.59 -5.40 2.51
N ARG A 52 5.59 -6.31 3.48
CA ARG A 52 6.77 -6.85 4.17
C ARG A 52 6.83 -8.34 3.87
N CYS A 53 8.01 -8.84 3.52
CA CYS A 53 8.24 -10.27 3.42
C CYS A 53 8.32 -10.89 4.81
N PHE A 54 7.46 -11.86 5.13
CA PHE A 54 7.48 -12.55 6.42
C PHE A 54 8.65 -13.54 6.58
N THR A 55 9.40 -13.83 5.51
CA THR A 55 10.65 -14.61 5.60
C THR A 55 11.83 -13.69 5.94
N CYS A 56 12.16 -12.72 5.06
CA CYS A 56 13.37 -11.91 5.20
C CYS A 56 13.19 -10.53 5.86
N GLN A 57 11.96 -10.18 6.25
CA GLN A 57 11.59 -8.92 6.93
C GLN A 57 11.82 -7.62 6.12
N GLN A 58 12.31 -7.72 4.89
CA GLN A 58 12.47 -6.60 3.96
C GLN A 58 11.12 -6.17 3.35
N PHE A 59 11.05 -4.92 2.90
CA PHE A 59 9.88 -4.39 2.20
C PHE A 59 9.86 -4.72 0.69
N GLY A 60 8.75 -4.43 0.01
CA GLY A 60 8.64 -4.46 -1.45
C GLY A 60 8.31 -5.83 -2.08
N HIS A 61 8.30 -6.93 -1.33
CA HIS A 61 7.89 -8.25 -1.83
C HIS A 61 7.15 -9.11 -0.79
N THR A 62 6.48 -10.16 -1.26
CA THR A 62 5.77 -11.15 -0.45
C THR A 62 6.59 -12.43 -0.26
N LYS A 63 6.20 -13.28 0.70
CA LYS A 63 6.86 -14.57 0.98
C LYS A 63 7.17 -15.45 -0.26
N PRO A 64 6.23 -15.71 -1.20
CA PRO A 64 6.54 -16.53 -2.38
C PRO A 64 7.49 -15.86 -3.40
N ALA A 65 7.65 -14.53 -3.35
CA ALA A 65 8.60 -13.79 -4.17
C ALA A 65 9.96 -13.57 -3.47
N CYS A 66 10.17 -14.16 -2.28
CA CYS A 66 11.39 -14.03 -1.51
C CYS A 66 12.52 -14.88 -2.13
N ARG A 67 13.64 -14.24 -2.45
CA ARG A 67 14.88 -14.92 -2.87
C ARG A 67 15.82 -15.25 -1.71
N GLY A 68 15.49 -14.84 -0.49
CA GLY A 68 16.27 -15.16 0.71
C GLY A 68 15.92 -16.52 1.28
N SER A 69 16.94 -17.37 1.48
CA SER A 69 16.80 -18.74 2.00
C SER A 69 16.56 -18.81 3.51
N SER A 70 17.01 -17.82 4.27
CA SER A 70 16.89 -17.78 5.73
C SER A 70 15.67 -16.97 6.18
N ALA A 71 14.95 -17.51 7.18
CA ALA A 71 13.94 -16.77 7.93
C ALA A 71 14.62 -15.90 9.01
N PHE A 72 14.25 -14.64 9.06
CA PHE A 72 14.74 -13.66 10.03
C PHE A 72 13.64 -13.25 11.00
N CYS A 73 13.97 -13.11 12.28
CA CYS A 73 13.02 -12.69 13.30
C CYS A 73 12.54 -11.24 13.08
N ALA A 74 11.23 -11.01 13.16
CA ALA A 74 10.65 -9.67 12.95
C ALA A 74 11.04 -8.62 14.01
N ARG A 75 11.54 -9.03 15.19
CA ARG A 75 11.97 -8.13 16.28
C ARG A 75 13.47 -7.78 16.23
N CYS A 76 14.34 -8.79 16.21
CA CYS A 76 15.80 -8.59 16.30
C CYS A 76 16.55 -8.74 14.97
N SER A 77 15.87 -9.19 13.90
CA SER A 77 16.44 -9.40 12.57
C SER A 77 17.64 -10.35 12.52
N GLU A 78 17.77 -11.25 13.50
CA GLU A 78 18.67 -12.39 13.48
C GLU A 78 17.97 -13.62 12.84
N PRO A 79 18.72 -14.60 12.31
CA PRO A 79 18.13 -15.85 11.81
C PRO A 79 17.35 -16.59 12.92
N GLY A 80 16.14 -17.05 12.60
CA GLY A 80 15.27 -17.76 13.54
C GLY A 80 13.78 -17.62 13.23
N ASP A 81 12.99 -18.57 13.72
CA ASP A 81 11.58 -18.70 13.38
C ASP A 81 10.64 -17.71 14.07
N GLU A 82 9.61 -17.29 13.31
CA GLU A 82 8.34 -16.65 13.70
C GLU A 82 7.79 -17.05 15.09
N ARG A 83 7.94 -18.34 15.45
CA ARG A 83 7.21 -19.03 16.51
C ARG A 83 7.89 -19.02 17.88
N THR A 84 9.16 -18.62 17.94
CA THR A 84 9.90 -18.56 19.21
C THR A 84 9.73 -17.20 19.87
N VAL A 85 9.53 -17.17 21.19
CA VAL A 85 9.46 -15.91 21.95
C VAL A 85 10.86 -15.29 21.95
N CYS A 86 11.03 -14.24 21.15
CA CYS A 86 12.33 -13.60 20.99
C CYS A 86 12.61 -12.60 22.13
N THR A 87 13.60 -12.92 22.96
CA THR A 87 14.10 -12.08 24.07
C THR A 87 15.28 -11.17 23.69
N LYS A 88 15.78 -11.27 22.44
CA LYS A 88 16.88 -10.43 21.95
C LYS A 88 16.43 -8.96 21.79
N PRO A 89 17.35 -7.98 21.93
CA PRO A 89 17.04 -6.56 21.71
C PRO A 89 16.49 -6.32 20.30
N GLU A 90 15.69 -5.26 20.16
CA GLU A 90 15.03 -4.93 18.89
C GLU A 90 16.03 -4.31 17.92
N LYS A 91 15.95 -4.71 16.65
CA LYS A 91 16.88 -4.29 15.60
C LYS A 91 16.23 -4.49 14.25
N CYS A 92 16.17 -3.45 13.44
CA CYS A 92 15.49 -3.50 12.16
C CYS A 92 16.42 -3.96 11.02
N VAL A 93 16.02 -4.96 10.23
CA VAL A 93 16.78 -5.42 9.05
C VAL A 93 16.95 -4.30 8.01
N ASN A 94 15.96 -3.41 7.93
CA ASN A 94 15.88 -2.39 6.89
C ASN A 94 16.81 -1.20 7.18
N CYS A 95 16.70 -0.58 8.35
CA CYS A 95 17.48 0.62 8.73
C CYS A 95 18.59 0.38 9.77
N ARG A 96 18.63 -0.79 10.42
CA ARG A 96 19.56 -1.17 11.51
C ARG A 96 19.35 -0.44 12.85
N ASP A 97 18.35 0.43 12.95
CA ASP A 97 17.95 1.11 14.19
C ASP A 97 17.32 0.16 15.23
N ASN A 98 17.31 0.59 16.50
CA ASN A 98 16.71 -0.10 17.65
C ASN A 98 15.17 0.01 17.65
N HIS A 99 14.53 -0.77 16.77
CA HIS A 99 13.09 -0.99 16.73
C HIS A 99 12.78 -2.26 15.89
N PRO A 100 11.59 -2.87 15.99
CA PRO A 100 11.29 -4.07 15.21
C PRO A 100 11.02 -3.73 13.74
N SER A 101 11.19 -4.70 12.84
CA SER A 101 11.01 -4.50 11.39
C SER A 101 9.58 -4.20 10.95
N TYR A 102 8.58 -4.41 11.83
CA TYR A 102 7.19 -4.00 11.62
C TYR A 102 6.84 -2.61 12.21
N SER A 103 7.80 -1.86 12.76
CA SER A 103 7.55 -0.53 13.33
C SER A 103 7.04 0.47 12.27
N LYS A 104 6.21 1.44 12.68
CA LYS A 104 5.76 2.56 11.85
C LYS A 104 6.75 3.75 11.87
N SER A 105 7.66 3.81 12.85
CA SER A 105 8.65 4.90 12.97
C SER A 105 9.77 4.80 11.95
N CYS A 106 10.09 3.58 11.49
CA CYS A 106 11.17 3.22 10.58
C CYS A 106 11.28 4.17 9.36
N PRO A 107 12.45 4.79 9.10
CA PRO A 107 12.64 5.70 7.97
C PRO A 107 12.43 4.99 6.63
N LYS A 108 12.99 3.78 6.44
CA LYS A 108 12.81 3.02 5.18
C LYS A 108 11.34 2.63 4.93
N ARG A 109 10.54 2.41 5.98
CA ARG A 109 9.10 2.15 5.82
C ARG A 109 8.32 3.40 5.39
N LYS A 110 8.69 4.57 5.93
CA LYS A 110 8.10 5.86 5.52
C LYS A 110 8.39 6.12 4.05
N LEU A 111 9.64 5.91 3.62
CA LEU A 111 10.08 6.01 2.23
C LEU A 111 9.27 5.07 1.30
N GLU A 112 9.17 3.78 1.64
CA GLU A 112 8.38 2.81 0.85
C GLU A 112 6.91 3.21 0.74
N LYS A 113 6.33 3.74 1.81
CA LYS A 113 4.95 4.24 1.82
C LYS A 113 4.78 5.45 0.90
N GLU A 114 5.77 6.32 0.85
CA GLU A 114 5.78 7.49 -0.02
C GLU A 114 5.91 7.09 -1.49
N ILE A 115 6.85 6.21 -1.83
CA ILE A 115 7.00 5.62 -3.18
C ILE A 115 5.67 5.00 -3.64
N GLN A 116 5.03 4.20 -2.79
CA GLN A 116 3.75 3.58 -3.10
C GLN A 116 2.60 4.60 -3.19
N THR A 117 2.66 5.72 -2.46
CA THR A 117 1.72 6.83 -2.57
C THR A 117 1.88 7.57 -3.90
N VAL A 118 3.11 7.90 -4.27
CA VAL A 118 3.44 8.56 -5.55
C VAL A 118 3.03 7.68 -6.72
N LYS A 119 3.39 6.38 -6.70
CA LYS A 119 2.97 5.39 -7.70
C LYS A 119 1.45 5.36 -7.90
N SER A 120 0.69 5.21 -6.82
CA SER A 120 -0.79 5.14 -6.87
C SER A 120 -1.45 6.46 -7.27
N THR A 121 -0.85 7.60 -6.93
CA THR A 121 -1.45 8.93 -7.15
C THR A 121 -1.13 9.48 -8.54
N LYS A 122 0.12 9.33 -9.00
CA LYS A 122 0.57 9.75 -10.34
C LYS A 122 0.32 8.70 -11.43
N LYS A 123 -0.06 7.46 -11.06
CA LYS A 123 -0.29 6.31 -11.97
C LYS A 123 0.93 5.94 -12.83
N ILE A 124 2.11 5.97 -12.23
CA ILE A 124 3.42 5.71 -12.86
C ILE A 124 4.02 4.37 -12.41
N SER A 125 5.13 3.96 -13.03
CA SER A 125 5.89 2.77 -12.61
C SER A 125 6.54 2.95 -11.23
N ILE A 126 6.98 1.83 -10.62
CA ILE A 126 7.72 1.88 -9.35
C ILE A 126 9.06 2.62 -9.53
N GLN A 127 9.73 2.45 -10.67
CA GLN A 127 11.03 3.06 -10.95
C GLN A 127 10.93 4.60 -11.09
N GLU A 128 9.88 5.11 -11.73
CA GLU A 128 9.64 6.56 -11.80
C GLU A 128 9.23 7.14 -10.45
N ALA A 129 8.41 6.42 -9.67
CA ALA A 129 8.07 6.82 -8.30
C ALA A 129 9.29 6.86 -7.39
N LEU A 130 10.23 5.91 -7.52
CA LEU A 130 11.52 5.91 -6.82
C LEU A 130 12.35 7.15 -7.14
N LYS A 131 12.50 7.50 -8.43
CA LYS A 131 13.20 8.72 -8.85
C LYS A 131 12.58 9.97 -8.22
N ILE A 132 11.27 10.17 -8.41
CA ILE A 132 10.54 11.34 -7.90
C ILE A 132 10.69 11.52 -6.38
N VAL A 133 10.62 10.43 -5.60
CA VAL A 133 10.79 10.52 -4.14
C VAL A 133 12.24 10.81 -3.77
N LEU A 134 13.22 10.17 -4.42
CA LEU A 134 14.64 10.42 -4.16
C LEU A 134 15.03 11.85 -4.53
N ASP A 135 14.66 12.32 -5.72
CA ASP A 135 14.89 13.67 -6.21
C ASP A 135 14.20 14.72 -5.30
N GLY A 136 13.01 14.42 -4.77
CA GLY A 136 12.31 15.27 -3.80
C GLY A 136 12.96 15.31 -2.41
N THR A 137 13.66 14.25 -1.99
CA THR A 137 14.44 14.26 -0.75
C THR A 137 15.77 15.00 -0.88
N LEU A 138 16.30 15.13 -2.10
CA LEU A 138 17.44 16.00 -2.41
C LEU A 138 16.98 17.46 -2.44
N LYS A 139 17.11 18.16 -1.30
CA LYS A 139 16.95 19.62 -1.28
C LYS A 139 17.88 20.25 -2.33
N PRO A 140 17.44 21.27 -3.10
CA PRO A 140 18.19 21.84 -4.22
C PRO A 140 19.54 22.50 -3.85
N ASN A 141 19.87 22.56 -2.56
CA ASN A 141 21.12 23.14 -2.05
C ASN A 141 22.25 22.10 -1.88
N TYR A 142 22.04 20.84 -2.24
CA TYR A 142 23.09 19.80 -2.21
C TYR A 142 23.58 19.47 -3.62
N SER A 143 24.80 19.92 -3.93
CA SER A 143 25.50 19.60 -5.17
C SER A 143 25.55 18.08 -5.40
N TYR A 144 25.24 17.67 -6.63
CA TYR A 144 25.30 16.30 -7.15
C TYR A 144 26.61 15.55 -6.79
N THR A 145 27.70 16.29 -6.65
CA THR A 145 29.03 15.76 -6.29
C THR A 145 29.15 15.20 -4.87
N ALA A 146 28.22 15.48 -3.96
CA ALA A 146 28.24 14.97 -2.58
C ALA A 146 27.70 13.53 -2.48
N ALA A 147 26.68 13.18 -3.25
CA ALA A 147 26.05 11.86 -3.21
C ALA A 147 26.97 10.74 -3.74
N LEU A 148 27.89 11.07 -4.64
CA LEU A 148 28.83 10.12 -5.26
C LEU A 148 30.10 9.86 -4.40
N LYS A 149 30.25 10.49 -3.23
CA LYS A 149 31.48 10.41 -2.40
C LYS A 149 31.45 9.36 -1.28
N ILE A 150 30.39 8.57 -1.15
CA ILE A 150 30.24 7.58 -0.07
C ILE A 150 31.04 6.28 -0.32
N THR A 151 31.70 6.12 -1.47
CA THR A 151 32.47 4.91 -1.82
C THR A 151 33.87 5.18 -2.43
N LYS A 152 34.74 5.87 -1.69
CA LYS A 152 36.22 5.78 -1.73
C LYS A 152 36.69 6.03 -0.29
N THR A 153 37.61 5.29 0.33
CA THR A 153 38.91 4.74 -0.11
C THR A 153 39.29 3.54 0.80
N PRO A 154 40.40 2.82 0.55
CA PRO A 154 41.24 2.74 -0.65
C PRO A 154 40.96 1.38 -1.37
N ASP A 155 41.83 0.65 -2.08
CA ASP A 155 43.25 0.81 -2.49
C ASP A 155 43.56 -0.02 -3.77
N THR A 156 44.84 0.00 -4.16
CA THR A 156 45.57 -0.78 -5.17
C THR A 156 45.56 -0.23 -6.60
N HIS A 157 46.78 0.13 -7.03
CA HIS A 157 47.22 0.55 -8.37
C HIS A 157 46.81 -0.49 -9.45
N ILE A 158 46.52 -0.15 -10.71
CA ILE A 158 47.45 0.33 -11.76
C ILE A 158 46.70 1.16 -12.84
N GLU A 159 47.47 1.96 -13.58
CA GLU A 159 47.14 3.00 -14.57
C GLU A 159 46.60 2.52 -15.97
N PRO A 160 46.32 3.44 -16.94
CA PRO A 160 45.23 3.26 -17.91
C PRO A 160 45.67 2.99 -19.37
N SER A 161 44.68 2.84 -20.26
CA SER A 161 44.87 3.01 -21.70
C SER A 161 43.77 3.89 -22.30
N GLN A 162 44.18 4.85 -23.13
CA GLN A 162 43.30 5.79 -23.84
C GLN A 162 42.85 5.18 -25.18
N THR A 163 41.63 5.47 -25.63
CA THR A 163 41.40 5.64 -27.07
C THR A 163 40.21 6.58 -27.30
N GLU A 164 40.46 7.64 -28.05
CA GLU A 164 39.46 8.58 -28.56
C GLU A 164 38.78 8.01 -29.82
N HIS A 165 37.52 8.36 -30.12
CA HIS A 165 37.18 9.17 -31.31
C HIS A 165 35.66 9.37 -31.57
N SER A 166 35.34 10.62 -31.94
CA SER A 166 34.28 11.10 -32.85
C SER A 166 32.78 10.80 -32.62
N VAL A 167 32.05 11.89 -32.41
CA VAL A 167 30.61 12.09 -32.71
C VAL A 167 30.45 12.39 -34.22
N PRO A 168 29.34 12.01 -34.87
CA PRO A 168 28.53 13.04 -35.56
C PRO A 168 27.06 13.13 -35.12
N ARG A 169 26.45 14.28 -35.43
CA ARG A 169 25.12 14.78 -35.08
C ARG A 169 24.20 14.69 -36.30
N GLU A 170 22.89 14.42 -36.14
CA GLU A 170 21.78 15.29 -36.62
C GLU A 170 20.35 14.70 -36.56
N THR A 171 19.47 15.47 -35.89
CA THR A 171 18.17 15.98 -36.36
C THR A 171 17.21 15.10 -37.19
N LYS A 172 15.99 14.85 -36.65
CA LYS A 172 14.70 15.23 -37.27
C LYS A 172 13.47 15.01 -36.37
N ILE A 173 12.51 15.92 -36.46
CA ILE A 173 11.15 15.90 -35.87
C ILE A 173 10.14 15.66 -37.00
N PRO A 174 9.04 14.93 -36.77
CA PRO A 174 7.74 15.36 -37.35
C PRO A 174 6.64 15.62 -36.30
N LYS A 175 5.61 16.36 -36.73
CA LYS A 175 4.54 16.96 -35.92
C LYS A 175 3.21 16.19 -35.97
N LEU A 176 2.43 16.35 -34.89
CA LEU A 176 0.99 16.71 -34.84
C LEU A 176 -0.06 15.87 -35.60
N SER A 177 -1.11 15.46 -34.88
CA SER A 177 -2.51 15.64 -35.34
C SER A 177 -3.49 15.60 -34.16
N THR A 178 -4.58 16.35 -34.32
CA THR A 178 -5.60 16.67 -33.31
C THR A 178 -6.89 15.92 -33.63
N SER A 179 -7.63 15.45 -32.63
CA SER A 179 -9.10 15.35 -32.74
C SER A 179 -9.83 15.39 -31.39
N THR A 180 -10.63 16.44 -31.23
CA THR A 180 -11.76 16.54 -30.30
C THR A 180 -12.90 15.65 -30.80
N ILE A 181 -13.67 14.98 -29.93
CA ILE A 181 -15.16 14.91 -29.95
C ILE A 181 -15.64 14.57 -28.52
N GLU A 182 -16.75 15.17 -28.11
CA GLU A 182 -17.44 15.00 -26.82
C GLU A 182 -18.36 13.77 -26.82
N ASN A 183 -18.54 13.10 -25.67
CA ASN A 183 -19.90 12.75 -25.23
C ASN A 183 -19.97 12.43 -23.72
N VAL A 184 -21.11 12.75 -23.11
CA VAL A 184 -21.41 12.49 -21.69
C VAL A 184 -22.63 11.59 -21.60
N GLU A 185 -22.44 10.32 -21.25
CA GLU A 185 -23.56 9.42 -20.95
C GLU A 185 -23.67 9.09 -19.45
N SER A 186 -24.81 9.49 -18.90
CA SER A 186 -25.27 9.15 -17.56
C SER A 186 -25.74 7.69 -17.52
N ILE A 187 -25.02 6.82 -16.81
CA ILE A 187 -25.44 5.43 -16.61
C ILE A 187 -26.41 5.35 -15.43
N THR A 188 -27.70 5.17 -15.73
CA THR A 188 -28.74 4.86 -14.74
C THR A 188 -28.62 3.41 -14.27
N VAL A 189 -28.69 3.18 -12.96
CA VAL A 189 -28.74 1.82 -12.38
C VAL A 189 -30.21 1.43 -12.19
N LYS A 190 -30.57 0.21 -12.61
CA LYS A 190 -31.96 -0.26 -12.54
C LYS A 190 -32.44 -0.40 -11.08
N LEU A 191 -33.64 0.10 -10.83
CA LEU A 191 -34.26 0.18 -9.49
C LEU A 191 -34.40 -1.18 -8.79
N SER A 192 -34.49 -2.27 -9.56
CA SER A 192 -34.49 -3.66 -9.10
C SER A 192 -33.31 -4.00 -8.20
N ASP A 193 -32.13 -3.57 -8.60
CA ASP A 193 -30.86 -4.00 -8.01
C ASP A 193 -30.61 -3.26 -6.68
N TRP A 194 -31.18 -2.05 -6.57
CA TRP A 194 -31.15 -1.27 -5.34
C TRP A 194 -32.15 -1.76 -4.29
N LEU A 195 -33.35 -2.19 -4.71
CA LEU A 195 -34.35 -2.80 -3.82
C LEU A 195 -33.83 -4.11 -3.16
N ALA A 196 -33.00 -4.88 -3.86
CA ALA A 196 -32.32 -6.05 -3.30
C ALA A 196 -31.34 -5.66 -2.16
N LEU A 197 -30.58 -4.57 -2.35
CA LEU A 197 -29.64 -4.06 -1.34
C LEU A 197 -30.34 -3.49 -0.10
N LEU A 198 -31.49 -2.83 -0.25
CA LEU A 198 -32.27 -2.34 0.89
C LEU A 198 -32.91 -3.47 1.71
N LYS A 199 -33.46 -4.51 1.05
CA LYS A 199 -34.00 -5.68 1.76
C LYS A 199 -32.93 -6.38 2.60
N ALA A 200 -31.71 -6.49 2.08
CA ALA A 200 -30.57 -7.04 2.82
C ALA A 200 -30.17 -6.18 4.05
N HIS A 201 -30.35 -4.85 3.99
CA HIS A 201 -30.08 -3.96 5.12
C HIS A 201 -31.18 -4.03 6.20
N LYS A 202 -32.45 -4.11 5.79
CA LYS A 202 -33.59 -4.15 6.74
C LYS A 202 -33.59 -5.44 7.58
N GLY A 203 -33.32 -6.58 6.94
CA GLY A 203 -33.16 -7.87 7.64
C GLY A 203 -31.95 -7.94 8.60
N SER A 204 -31.00 -7.00 8.53
CA SER A 204 -29.91 -6.92 9.52
C SER A 204 -30.36 -6.23 10.81
N LEU A 205 -31.18 -5.18 10.70
CA LEU A 205 -31.65 -4.38 11.85
C LEU A 205 -32.67 -5.13 12.72
N GLU A 206 -33.54 -5.92 12.10
CA GLU A 206 -34.54 -6.74 12.81
C GLU A 206 -33.89 -7.89 13.62
N ASN A 207 -32.69 -8.34 13.20
CA ASN A 207 -31.88 -9.35 13.90
C ASN A 207 -31.00 -8.78 15.02
N GLU A 208 -30.76 -7.45 15.05
CA GLU A 208 -30.08 -6.78 16.16
C GLU A 208 -31.07 -6.56 17.32
N GLN A 209 -32.30 -6.08 17.05
CA GLN A 209 -33.33 -5.83 18.07
C GLN A 209 -33.84 -7.09 18.80
N THR A 210 -33.68 -8.28 18.21
CA THR A 210 -34.04 -9.56 18.84
C THR A 210 -32.94 -10.16 19.71
N ASN A 211 -31.69 -9.72 19.58
CA ASN A 211 -30.59 -10.17 20.44
C ASN A 211 -30.49 -9.36 21.76
N ASP A 212 -30.68 -8.03 21.73
CA ASP A 212 -30.63 -7.22 22.96
C ASP A 212 -31.62 -7.70 24.02
N LYS A 213 -32.87 -8.04 23.61
CA LYS A 213 -33.90 -8.58 24.53
C LYS A 213 -33.56 -9.93 25.17
N LYS A 214 -32.51 -10.63 24.71
CA LYS A 214 -32.08 -11.92 25.26
C LYS A 214 -30.95 -11.80 26.28
N GLN A 215 -30.33 -10.63 26.41
CA GLN A 215 -29.15 -10.45 27.27
C GLN A 215 -29.56 -10.04 28.70
N ASP A 216 -30.58 -9.19 28.85
CA ASP A 216 -31.09 -8.71 30.16
C ASP A 216 -31.70 -9.80 31.06
N SER A 217 -32.19 -10.91 30.49
CA SER A 217 -32.79 -11.99 31.30
C SER A 217 -31.75 -12.96 31.90
N SER A 218 -30.47 -12.83 31.54
CA SER A 218 -29.42 -13.79 31.93
C SER A 218 -28.64 -13.41 33.20
N THR A 219 -28.73 -12.16 33.66
CA THR A 219 -27.84 -11.61 34.70
C THR A 219 -28.29 -11.91 36.15
N SER A 220 -29.46 -12.54 36.35
CA SER A 220 -30.03 -12.79 37.70
C SER A 220 -29.52 -14.06 38.41
N TYR A 221 -28.90 -15.01 37.69
CA TYR A 221 -28.58 -16.35 38.20
C TYR A 221 -27.07 -16.65 38.28
N ARG A 222 -26.29 -15.84 39.01
CA ARG A 222 -24.89 -16.20 39.32
C ARG A 222 -24.29 -15.67 40.63
N GLN A 223 -25.10 -15.52 41.69
CA GLN A 223 -24.62 -15.22 43.04
C GLN A 223 -25.18 -16.18 44.11
N GLN A 224 -24.91 -17.48 43.95
CA GLN A 224 -24.91 -18.44 45.06
C GLN A 224 -24.13 -19.70 44.67
N THR A 225 -23.52 -20.36 45.67
CA THR A 225 -22.58 -21.51 45.62
C THR A 225 -21.06 -21.21 45.60
N LYS A 226 -20.58 -20.64 46.71
CA LYS A 226 -19.31 -21.07 47.32
C LYS A 226 -19.54 -21.23 48.82
N LYS A 227 -19.36 -22.44 49.33
CA LYS A 227 -19.28 -22.80 50.74
C LYS A 227 -18.33 -23.98 50.86
#